data_AF-A0A4P9K6Y0-F1
#
_entry.id   AF-A0A4P9K6Y0-F1
#
_cell.length_a   1.000
_cell.length_b   1.000
_cell.length_c   1.000
_cell.angle_alpha   90.00
_cell.angle_beta   90.00
_cell.angle_gamma   90.00
#
_symmetry.space_group_name_H-M   'P 1'
#
loop_
_entity.id
_entity.type
_entity.pdbx_description
1 polymer ?
#
loop_
_entity_poly.entity_id
_entity_poly.type
_entity_poly.pdbx_seq_one_letter_code
_entity_poly.pdbx_strand_id
1 'polypeptide(L)' 'MKVNKHADRVVASFKESLSKSKRKLLSENDYQQLQILIEAAIANTAECVLDDCAKDIEKLAKKARKRAKFIDQLEK' A
#
# COMPACT_ATOMS: atom_id res chain seq x y z
N MET A 1 -12.89 0.05 6.40
CA MET A 1 -11.67 -0.28 5.63
C MET A 1 -12.05 -1.02 4.34
N LYS A 2 -11.54 -0.58 3.18
CA LYS A 2 -11.71 -1.31 1.90
C LYS A 2 -10.68 -2.43 1.70
N VAL A 3 -9.62 -2.47 2.53
CA VAL A 3 -8.48 -3.39 2.43
C VAL A 3 -8.84 -4.81 2.90
N ASN A 4 -9.57 -4.96 4.01
CA ASN A 4 -9.98 -6.28 4.52
C ASN A 4 -10.76 -7.07 3.46
N LYS A 5 -11.68 -6.40 2.75
CA LYS A 5 -12.44 -7.01 1.65
C LYS A 5 -11.60 -7.48 0.47
N HIS A 6 -10.39 -6.95 0.29
CA HIS A 6 -9.47 -7.43 -0.75
C HIS A 6 -8.66 -8.63 -0.26
N ALA A 7 -8.11 -8.56 0.94
CA ALA A 7 -7.41 -9.68 1.56
C ALA A 7 -8.33 -10.92 1.68
N ASP A 8 -9.58 -10.72 2.14
CA ASP A 8 -10.62 -11.76 2.20
C ASP A 8 -10.82 -12.44 0.83
N ARG A 9 -10.90 -11.64 -0.24
CA ARG A 9 -11.08 -12.16 -1.60
C ARG A 9 -9.88 -12.94 -2.08
N VAL A 10 -8.66 -12.47 -1.82
CA VAL A 10 -7.43 -13.17 -2.19
C VAL A 10 -7.33 -14.51 -1.47
N VAL A 11 -7.64 -14.55 -0.18
CA VAL A 11 -7.68 -15.79 0.61
C VAL A 11 -8.77 -16.74 0.13
N ALA A 12 -9.96 -16.23 -0.22
CA ALA A 12 -11.04 -17.04 -0.77
C ALA A 12 -10.66 -17.68 -2.11
N SER A 13 -10.10 -16.89 -3.04
CA SER A 13 -9.60 -17.40 -4.32
C SER A 13 -8.45 -18.39 -4.15
N PHE A 14 -7.56 -18.15 -3.17
CA PHE A 14 -6.50 -19.11 -2.83
C PHE A 14 -7.12 -20.44 -2.35
N LYS A 15 -8.09 -20.39 -1.44
CA LYS A 15 -8.80 -21.57 -0.94
C LYS A 15 -9.50 -22.35 -2.06
N GLU A 16 -10.09 -21.65 -3.03
CA GLU A 16 -10.70 -22.27 -4.22
C GLU A 16 -9.67 -22.93 -5.15
N SER A 17 -8.49 -22.32 -5.31
CA SER A 17 -7.41 -22.85 -6.14
C SER A 17 -6.80 -24.16 -5.60
N LEU A 18 -6.97 -24.42 -4.31
CA LEU A 18 -6.46 -25.63 -3.68
C LEU A 18 -7.32 -26.85 -4.00
N SER A 19 -6.66 -27.98 -4.25
CA SER A 19 -7.33 -29.29 -4.31
C SER A 19 -7.97 -29.64 -2.96
N LYS A 20 -9.01 -30.49 -2.97
CA LYS A 20 -9.71 -30.92 -1.75
C LYS A 20 -8.77 -31.56 -0.71
N SER A 21 -7.75 -32.30 -1.16
CA SER A 21 -6.75 -32.89 -0.27
C SER A 21 -5.91 -31.83 0.45
N LYS A 22 -5.48 -30.78 -0.26
CA LYS A 22 -4.70 -29.68 0.31
C LYS A 22 -5.52 -28.78 1.23
N ARG A 23 -6.81 -28.55 0.91
CA ARG A 23 -7.70 -27.79 1.80
C ARG A 23 -7.86 -28.43 3.18
N LYS A 24 -7.85 -29.77 3.25
CA LYS A 24 -7.95 -30.52 4.52
C LYS A 24 -6.70 -30.42 5.39
N LEU A 25 -5.55 -30.06 4.81
CA LEU A 25 -4.29 -29.89 5.54
C LEU A 25 -4.18 -28.51 6.22
N LEU A 26 -5.02 -27.55 5.82
CA LEU A 26 -5.01 -26.19 6.32
C LEU A 26 -6.23 -25.96 7.21
N SER A 27 -5.97 -25.44 8.40
CA SER A 27 -6.99 -24.98 9.34
C SER A 27 -7.48 -23.58 8.99
N GLU A 28 -8.63 -23.17 9.55
CA GLU A 28 -9.08 -21.78 9.39
C GLU A 28 -8.10 -20.76 10.00
N ASN A 29 -7.33 -21.15 11.03
CA ASN A 29 -6.29 -20.31 11.59
C ASN A 29 -5.17 -20.01 10.57
N ASP A 30 -4.80 -20.98 9.73
CA ASP A 30 -3.78 -20.78 8.69
C ASP A 30 -4.26 -19.76 7.64
N TYR A 31 -5.54 -19.80 7.27
CA TYR A 31 -6.13 -18.83 6.35
C TYR A 31 -6.26 -17.43 6.98
N GLN A 32 -6.56 -17.34 8.27
CA GLN A 32 -6.56 -16.06 9.00
C GLN A 32 -5.16 -15.46 9.09
N GLN A 33 -4.13 -16.26 9.36
CA GLN A 33 -2.75 -15.78 9.34
C GLN A 33 -2.33 -15.30 7.95
N LEU A 34 -2.71 -16.03 6.90
CA LEU A 34 -2.49 -15.60 5.52
C LEU A 34 -3.18 -14.26 5.23
N GLN A 35 -4.42 -14.08 5.70
CA GLN A 35 -5.13 -12.82 5.56
C GLN A 35 -4.37 -11.66 6.22
N ILE A 36 -3.92 -11.84 7.47
CA ILE A 36 -3.16 -10.81 8.20
C ILE A 36 -1.88 -10.45 7.46
N LEU A 37 -1.15 -11.44 6.91
CA LEU A 37 0.05 -11.20 6.13
C LEU A 37 -0.22 -10.39 4.86
N ILE A 38 -1.31 -10.68 4.15
CA ILE A 38 -1.72 -9.94 2.96
C ILE A 38 -2.10 -8.50 3.34
N GLU A 39 -2.87 -8.32 4.42
CA GLU A 39 -3.24 -6.99 4.91
C GLU A 39 -2.01 -6.15 5.28
N ALA A 40 -1.04 -6.75 5.98
CA ALA A 40 0.21 -6.10 6.33
C ALA A 40 1.04 -5.70 5.09
N ALA A 41 1.12 -6.57 4.09
CA ALA A 41 1.84 -6.27 2.84
C ALA A 41 1.20 -5.11 2.06
N ILE A 42 -0.14 -5.07 1.99
CA ILE A 42 -0.88 -3.96 1.36
C ILE A 42 -0.66 -2.67 2.13
N ALA A 43 -0.75 -2.72 3.47
CA ALA A 43 -0.55 -1.55 4.32
C ALA A 43 0.86 -0.97 4.17
N ASN A 44 1.89 -1.83 4.20
CA ASN A 44 3.29 -1.42 4.01
C ASN A 44 3.50 -0.78 2.64
N THR A 45 2.92 -1.36 1.57
CA THR A 45 3.03 -0.79 0.23
C THR A 45 2.36 0.59 0.15
N ALA A 46 1.18 0.75 0.76
CA ALA A 46 0.50 2.03 0.82
C ALA A 46 1.32 3.09 1.58
N GLU A 47 1.95 2.69 2.68
CA GLU A 47 2.84 3.56 3.46
C GLU A 47 4.05 4.03 2.64
N CYS A 48 4.73 3.13 1.93
CA CYS A 48 5.85 3.50 1.05
C CYS A 48 5.43 4.51 -0.03
N VAL A 49 4.28 4.27 -0.69
CA VAL A 49 3.77 5.17 -1.74
C VAL A 49 3.43 6.55 -1.17
N LEU A 50 2.85 6.60 0.03
CA LEU A 50 2.53 7.86 0.71
C LEU A 50 3.80 8.62 1.08
N ASP A 51 4.83 7.95 1.57
CA ASP A 51 6.13 8.55 1.89
C ASP A 51 6.84 9.11 0.64
N ASP A 52 6.84 8.36 -0.46
CA ASP A 52 7.39 8.84 -1.74
C ASP A 52 6.63 10.07 -2.26
N CYS A 53 5.30 10.04 -2.18
CA CYS A 53 4.47 11.20 -2.53
C CYS A 53 4.78 12.42 -1.65
N ALA A 54 4.97 12.23 -0.35
CA ALA A 54 5.33 13.31 0.58
C ALA A 54 6.68 13.92 0.21
N LYS A 55 7.69 13.10 -0.09
CA LYS A 55 9.02 13.55 -0.55
C LYS A 55 8.93 14.35 -1.86
N ASP A 56 8.10 13.92 -2.80
CA ASP A 56 7.95 14.63 -4.07
C ASP A 56 7.22 15.97 -3.93
N ILE A 57 6.21 16.04 -3.06
CA ILE A 57 5.57 17.31 -2.67
C ILE A 57 6.61 18.24 -2.03
N GLU A 58 7.46 17.73 -1.14
CA GLU A 58 8.51 18.53 -0.51
C GLU A 58 9.50 19.09 -1.54
N LYS A 59 9.95 18.26 -2.49
CA LYS A 59 10.82 18.70 -3.59
C LYS A 59 10.14 19.77 -4.45
N LEU A 60 8.86 19.60 -4.78
CA LEU A 60 8.10 20.55 -5.57
C LEU A 60 7.96 21.89 -4.83
N ALA A 61 7.61 21.87 -3.55
CA ALA A 61 7.51 23.06 -2.70
C ALA A 61 8.86 23.80 -2.62
N LYS A 62 9.97 23.09 -2.47
CA LYS A 62 11.33 23.69 -2.50
C LYS A 62 11.62 24.37 -3.84
N LYS A 63 11.27 23.73 -4.96
CA LYS A 63 11.44 24.32 -6.32
C LYS A 63 10.57 25.57 -6.50
N ALA A 64 9.30 25.52 -6.06
CA ALA A 64 8.38 26.64 -6.14
C ALA A 64 8.90 27.84 -5.34
N ARG A 65 9.36 27.63 -4.09
CA ARG A 65 9.97 28.68 -3.27
C ARG A 65 11.20 29.31 -3.93
N LYS A 66 12.08 28.51 -4.54
CA LYS A 66 13.24 29.02 -5.27
C LYS A 66 12.84 29.89 -6.45
N ARG A 67 11.85 29.45 -7.25
CA ARG A 67 11.33 30.24 -8.38
C ARG A 67 10.67 31.54 -7.93
N ALA A 68 9.87 31.51 -6.88
CA ALA A 68 9.24 32.71 -6.33
C ALA A 68 10.28 33.75 -5.89
N LYS A 69 11.35 33.31 -5.20
CA LYS A 69 12.46 34.21 -4.82
C LYS A 69 13.19 34.81 -6.02
N PHE A 70 13.38 34.02 -7.09
CA PHE A 70 14.01 34.51 -8.31
C PHE A 70 13.16 35.57 -9.01
N ILE A 71 11.84 35.39 -9.05
CA ILE A 71 10.91 36.38 -9.62
C ILE A 71 10.94 37.68 -8.79
N ASP A 72 10.88 37.59 -7.46
CA ASP A 72 10.97 38.76 -6.56
C ASP A 72 12.29 39.54 -6.70
N GLN A 73 13.36 38.88 -7.17
CA GLN A 73 14.65 39.52 -7.46
C GLN A 73 14.70 40.22 -8.83
N LEU A 74 13.84 39.83 -9.78
CA LEU A 74 13.77 40.44 -11.11
C LEU A 74 12.81 41.65 -11.15
N GLU A 75 11.87 41.73 -10.22
CA GLU A 75 10.91 42.83 -10.08
C GLU A 75 11.44 44.01 -9.22
N LYS A 76 12.68 43.92 -8.71
CA LYS A 76 13.39 44.97 -7.97
C LYS A 76 14.47 45.62 -8.82
#